data_AF-L1PF14-F1
#
_entry.id   AF-L1PF14-F1
#
_cell.length_a   1.000
_cell.length_b   1.000
_cell.length_c   1.000
_cell.angle_alpha   90.00
_cell.angle_beta   90.00
_cell.angle_gamma   90.00
#
_symmetry.space_group_name_H-M   'P 1'
#
loop_
_entity.id
_entity.type
_entity.pdbx_description
1 polymer ?
#
loop_
_entity_poly.entity_id
_entity_poly.type
_entity_poly.pdbx_seq_one_letter_code
_entity_poly.pdbx_strand_id
1 'polypeptide(L)'
;MKKLLKMAFIAAAFFVTSCGKSDDGASINSKDLIGTWYLESVTMMKTSAPLNDCNKQTNIVFTDTQISLTMYEGVANDCQMTKQTDTYRISRNTIITNDEAVKVSLSGNKLTFIDTENIDGNTVPITMVFVKR
;
A
#
# COMPACT_ATOMS: atom_id res chain seq x y z
N MET A 1 7.02 -30.01 3.63
CA MET A 1 8.37 -29.66 3.10
C MET A 1 8.42 -28.15 2.90
N LYS A 2 9.26 -27.46 3.69
CA LYS A 2 9.39 -25.99 3.67
C LYS A 2 10.07 -25.57 2.36
N LYS A 3 9.41 -24.76 1.53
CA LYS A 3 10.08 -24.08 0.42
C LYS A 3 10.31 -22.63 0.82
N LEU A 4 11.54 -22.37 1.21
CA LEU A 4 12.14 -21.05 1.40
C LEU A 4 12.32 -20.41 0.02
N LEU A 5 11.48 -19.47 -0.35
CA LEU A 5 11.76 -18.53 -1.44
C LEU A 5 12.06 -17.18 -0.82
N LYS A 6 13.32 -17.02 -0.40
CA LYS A 6 13.88 -15.70 -0.09
C LYS A 6 14.16 -15.01 -1.42
N MET A 7 13.32 -14.06 -1.81
CA MET A 7 13.55 -13.22 -2.99
C MET A 7 14.52 -12.09 -2.62
N ALA A 8 15.67 -12.04 -3.30
CA ALA A 8 16.58 -10.91 -3.26
C ALA A 8 16.16 -9.90 -4.34
N PHE A 9 16.04 -8.62 -3.98
CA PHE A 9 15.72 -7.55 -4.93
C PHE A 9 17.01 -6.86 -5.40
N ILE A 10 17.21 -6.86 -6.72
CA ILE A 10 18.24 -6.08 -7.41
C ILE A 10 17.70 -4.66 -7.61
N ALA A 11 18.42 -3.67 -7.09
CA ALA A 11 18.12 -2.26 -7.25
C ALA A 11 18.48 -1.79 -8.68
N ALA A 12 17.46 -1.49 -9.49
CA ALA A 12 17.63 -0.76 -10.75
C ALA A 12 17.22 0.70 -10.55
N ALA A 13 18.22 1.59 -10.53
CA ALA A 13 18.01 3.04 -10.50
C ALA A 13 17.78 3.56 -11.92
N PHE A 14 16.59 4.09 -12.20
CA PHE A 14 16.34 4.94 -13.34
C PHE A 14 15.94 6.33 -12.84
N PHE A 15 16.83 7.30 -13.07
CA PHE A 15 16.52 8.72 -12.99
C PHE A 15 16.01 9.19 -14.35
N VAL A 16 14.84 9.83 -14.37
CA VAL A 16 14.52 10.85 -15.37
C VAL A 16 13.88 12.04 -14.66
N THR A 17 14.37 13.21 -15.03
CA THR A 17 14.08 14.52 -14.48
C THR A 17 12.88 15.15 -15.17
N SER A 18 12.00 15.79 -14.40
CA SER A 18 11.17 16.89 -14.91
C SER A 18 11.06 17.95 -13.82
N CYS A 19 11.56 19.15 -14.12
CA CYS A 19 11.42 20.32 -13.26
C CYS A 19 9.99 20.83 -13.31
N GLY A 20 9.33 20.87 -12.15
CA GLY A 20 8.05 21.51 -11.95
C GLY A 20 7.85 21.77 -10.47
N LYS A 21 8.20 22.98 -10.02
CA LYS A 21 7.90 23.62 -8.73
C LYS A 21 8.36 22.87 -7.47
N SER A 22 9.21 23.55 -6.71
CA SER A 22 9.66 23.20 -5.37
C SER A 22 8.47 23.00 -4.42
N ASP A 23 8.08 21.76 -4.20
CA ASP A 23 7.66 21.32 -2.87
C ASP A 23 8.80 20.46 -2.35
N ASP A 24 9.64 21.10 -1.54
CA ASP A 24 10.73 20.46 -0.83
C ASP A 24 10.19 19.29 -0.02
N GLY A 25 10.41 18.07 -0.52
CA GLY A 25 10.85 16.92 0.28
C GLY A 25 10.20 16.70 1.65
N ALA A 26 8.90 16.95 1.81
CA ALA A 26 8.19 16.60 3.04
C ALA A 26 8.10 15.06 3.09
N SER A 27 9.08 14.44 3.75
CA SER A 27 9.00 13.01 4.05
C SER A 27 7.81 12.78 4.98
N ILE A 28 6.95 11.83 4.64
CA ILE A 28 5.84 11.42 5.50
C ILE A 28 6.35 11.12 6.91
N ASN A 29 5.76 11.74 7.93
CA ASN A 29 5.99 11.40 9.32
C ASN A 29 5.06 10.25 9.73
N SER A 30 5.50 9.36 10.63
CA SER A 30 4.64 8.28 11.14
C SER A 30 3.37 8.83 11.79
N LYS A 31 3.45 10.00 12.43
CA LYS A 31 2.30 10.68 13.02
C LYS A 31 1.23 11.07 12.01
N ASP A 32 1.59 11.35 10.77
CA ASP A 32 0.62 11.72 9.72
C ASP A 32 -0.23 10.51 9.30
N LEU A 33 0.33 9.29 9.43
CA LEU A 33 -0.34 8.05 9.09
C LEU A 33 -1.28 7.54 10.20
N ILE A 34 -1.05 7.90 11.47
CA ILE A 34 -1.84 7.37 12.60
C ILE A 34 -3.35 7.49 12.34
N GLY A 35 -4.08 6.40 12.57
CA GLY A 35 -5.52 6.30 12.35
C GLY A 35 -5.90 5.18 11.38
N THR A 36 -7.18 5.17 11.01
CA THR A 36 -7.76 4.13 10.15
C THR A 36 -8.01 4.68 8.74
N TRP A 37 -7.59 3.91 7.75
CA TRP A 37 -7.67 4.23 6.33
C TRP A 37 -8.47 3.14 5.62
N TYR A 38 -9.49 3.49 4.86
CA TYR A 38 -10.36 2.55 4.16
C TYR A 38 -10.09 2.52 2.66
N LEU A 39 -10.12 1.34 2.06
CA LEU A 39 -9.88 1.17 0.63
C LEU A 39 -10.92 1.95 -0.18
N GLU A 40 -10.44 2.86 -1.02
CA GLU A 40 -11.27 3.69 -1.92
C GLU A 40 -11.21 3.15 -3.35
N SER A 41 -10.02 2.80 -3.84
CA SER A 41 -9.86 2.28 -5.19
C SER A 41 -8.62 1.41 -5.35
N VAL A 42 -8.70 0.50 -6.32
CA VAL A 42 -7.56 -0.26 -6.83
C VAL A 42 -7.47 0.00 -8.33
N THR A 43 -6.25 0.26 -8.82
CA THR A 43 -5.97 0.44 -10.24
C THR A 43 -4.88 -0.55 -10.63
N MET A 44 -5.17 -1.39 -11.63
CA MET A 44 -4.23 -2.36 -12.20
C MET A 44 -4.06 -2.06 -13.69
N MET A 45 -2.81 -2.05 -14.19
CA MET A 45 -2.53 -1.72 -15.60
C MET A 45 -3.23 -0.41 -16.08
N LYS A 46 -3.29 0.61 -15.22
CA LYS A 46 -3.97 1.91 -15.45
C LYS A 46 -5.51 1.82 -15.61
N THR A 47 -6.13 0.69 -15.27
CA THR A 47 -7.58 0.50 -15.27
C THR A 47 -8.08 0.31 -13.84
N SER A 48 -9.17 0.98 -13.47
CA SER A 48 -9.77 0.83 -12.16
C SER A 48 -10.43 -0.55 -12.02
N ALA A 49 -10.09 -1.28 -10.97
CA ALA A 49 -10.71 -2.54 -10.61
C ALA A 49 -12.02 -2.29 -9.85
N PRO A 50 -13.12 -3.01 -10.18
CA PRO A 50 -14.38 -2.88 -9.46
C PRO A 50 -14.23 -3.40 -8.02
N LEU A 51 -14.70 -2.61 -7.05
CA LEU A 51 -14.74 -2.99 -5.64
C LEU A 51 -16.17 -3.25 -5.19
N ASN A 52 -16.40 -4.43 -4.62
CA ASN A 52 -17.68 -4.76 -4.00
C ASN A 52 -17.77 -4.23 -2.55
N ASP A 53 -18.90 -4.46 -1.89
CA ASP A 53 -19.15 -3.92 -0.55
C ASP A 53 -18.26 -4.55 0.53
N CYS A 54 -17.80 -5.80 0.35
CA CYS A 54 -16.78 -6.39 1.22
C CYS A 54 -15.45 -5.67 1.02
N ASN A 55 -14.98 -5.51 -0.22
CA ASN A 55 -13.68 -4.90 -0.49
C ASN A 55 -13.57 -3.47 0.06
N LYS A 56 -14.67 -2.70 0.04
CA LYS A 56 -14.71 -1.33 0.60
C LYS A 56 -14.57 -1.28 2.12
N GLN A 57 -14.71 -2.41 2.83
CA GLN A 57 -14.45 -2.52 4.27
C GLN A 57 -12.96 -2.77 4.58
N THR A 58 -12.16 -3.17 3.58
CA THR A 58 -10.72 -3.33 3.71
C THR A 58 -10.10 -2.04 4.24
N ASN A 59 -9.29 -2.18 5.29
CA ASN A 59 -8.72 -1.03 5.97
C ASN A 59 -7.30 -1.29 6.48
N ILE A 60 -6.56 -0.20 6.63
CA ILE A 60 -5.23 -0.15 7.24
C ILE A 60 -5.31 0.72 8.48
N VAL A 61 -4.83 0.20 9.61
CA VAL A 61 -4.70 0.95 10.86
C VAL A 61 -3.23 1.18 11.14
N PHE A 62 -2.85 2.44 11.31
CA PHE A 62 -1.53 2.83 11.80
C PHE A 62 -1.63 3.30 13.25
N THR A 63 -0.74 2.78 14.08
CA THR A 63 -0.41 3.32 15.40
C THR A 63 0.99 3.95 15.37
N ASP A 64 1.50 4.35 16.53
CA ASP A 64 2.86 4.88 16.66
C ASP A 64 3.94 3.90 16.15
N THR A 65 3.69 2.59 16.29
CA THR A 65 4.71 1.55 16.01
C THR A 65 4.21 0.40 15.15
N GLN A 66 2.90 0.23 14.99
CA GLN A 66 2.30 -0.90 14.27
C GLN A 66 1.47 -0.45 13.08
N ILE A 67 1.46 -1.29 12.05
CA ILE A 67 0.57 -1.25 10.90
C ILE A 67 -0.27 -2.54 10.91
N SER A 68 -1.58 -2.42 10.74
CA SER A 68 -2.47 -3.56 10.59
C SER A 68 -3.28 -3.45 9.30
N LEU A 69 -3.18 -4.42 8.41
CA LEU A 69 -4.06 -4.56 7.26
C LEU A 69 -5.16 -5.57 7.59
N THR A 70 -6.42 -5.15 7.45
CA THR A 70 -7.58 -6.05 7.53
C THR A 70 -8.24 -6.08 6.15
N MET A 71 -8.14 -7.23 5.47
CA MET A 71 -8.72 -7.46 4.15
C MET A 71 -10.08 -8.13 4.28
N TYR A 72 -11.03 -7.65 3.48
CA TYR A 72 -12.36 -8.22 3.36
C TYR A 72 -12.60 -8.63 1.90
N GLU A 73 -12.89 -9.91 1.71
CA GLU A 73 -13.16 -10.53 0.41
C GLU A 73 -14.45 -11.36 0.49
N GLY A 74 -15.00 -11.75 -0.66
CA GLY A 74 -16.29 -12.46 -0.74
C GLY A 74 -17.36 -11.62 -1.41
N VAL A 75 -18.63 -12.03 -1.25
CA VAL A 75 -19.77 -11.41 -1.92
C VAL A 75 -20.92 -11.14 -0.95
N ALA A 76 -21.56 -9.98 -1.09
CA ALA A 76 -22.72 -9.57 -0.30
C ALA A 76 -22.52 -9.74 1.22
N ASN A 77 -23.27 -10.64 1.86
CA ASN A 77 -23.27 -10.83 3.32
C ASN A 77 -22.23 -11.87 3.80
N ASP A 78 -21.46 -12.48 2.89
CA ASP A 78 -20.43 -13.48 3.22
C ASP A 78 -19.03 -12.88 3.06
N CYS A 79 -18.79 -11.76 3.74
CA CYS A 79 -17.48 -11.13 3.75
C CYS A 79 -16.54 -11.88 4.70
N GLN A 80 -15.53 -12.53 4.15
CA GLN A 80 -14.47 -13.19 4.90
C GLN A 80 -13.38 -12.19 5.23
N MET A 81 -12.85 -12.27 6.46
CA MET A 81 -11.86 -11.33 6.98
C MET A 81 -10.51 -12.02 7.23
N THR A 82 -9.45 -11.41 6.72
CA THR A 82 -8.07 -11.76 7.06
C THR A 82 -7.35 -10.54 7.61
N LYS A 83 -6.56 -10.71 8.68
CA LYS A 83 -5.81 -9.62 9.31
C LYS A 83 -4.34 -9.96 9.45
N GLN A 84 -3.49 -9.01 9.09
CA GLN A 84 -2.05 -9.03 9.34
C GLN A 84 -1.66 -7.81 10.17
N THR A 85 -0.64 -7.92 11.01
CA THR A 85 -0.14 -6.81 11.83
C THR A 85 1.36 -6.94 12.01
N ASP A 86 2.06 -5.84 11.73
CA ASP A 86 3.51 -5.76 11.77
C ASP A 86 3.97 -4.47 12.45
N THR A 87 5.24 -4.46 12.87
CA THR A 87 5.92 -3.21 13.20
C THR A 87 6.37 -2.52 11.91
N TYR A 88 6.36 -1.19 11.90
CA TYR A 88 6.80 -0.43 10.74
C TYR A 88 7.68 0.76 11.11
N ARG A 89 8.41 1.25 10.12
CA ARG A 89 9.11 2.53 10.14
C ARG A 89 8.97 3.22 8.79
N ILE A 90 9.16 4.53 8.76
CA ILE A 90 9.11 5.32 7.53
C ILE A 90 10.50 5.83 7.17
N SER A 91 10.86 5.74 5.90
CA SER A 91 12.07 6.37 5.35
C SER A 91 11.76 6.93 3.97
N ARG A 92 11.89 8.25 3.78
CA ARG A 92 11.72 8.94 2.47
C ARG A 92 10.50 8.44 1.69
N ASN A 93 9.33 8.44 2.35
CA ASN A 93 8.05 8.02 1.77
C ASN A 93 7.94 6.52 1.44
N THR A 94 8.75 5.69 2.09
CA THR A 94 8.65 4.23 2.04
C THR A 94 8.25 3.72 3.43
N ILE A 95 7.17 2.95 3.50
CA ILE A 95 6.81 2.17 4.69
C ILE A 95 7.61 0.88 4.63
N ILE A 96 8.32 0.57 5.72
CA ILE A 96 9.19 -0.59 5.80
C ILE A 96 8.75 -1.44 6.99
N THR A 97 8.32 -2.67 6.70
CA THR A 97 8.03 -3.72 7.67
C THR A 97 9.19 -4.73 7.70
N ASN A 98 9.02 -5.86 8.38
CA ASN A 98 10.02 -6.93 8.36
C ASN A 98 10.07 -7.66 7.01
N ASP A 99 8.94 -7.72 6.30
CA ASP A 99 8.79 -8.50 5.08
C ASP A 99 8.85 -7.63 3.82
N GLU A 100 8.43 -6.37 3.91
CA GLU A 100 8.17 -5.53 2.73
C GLU A 100 8.66 -4.08 2.90
N ALA A 101 8.94 -3.44 1.76
CA ALA A 101 9.23 -2.03 1.66
C ALA A 101 8.40 -1.43 0.52
N VAL A 102 7.35 -0.69 0.88
CA VAL A 102 6.37 -0.17 -0.08
C VAL A 102 6.42 1.35 -0.16
N LYS A 103 6.42 1.87 -1.39
CA LYS A 103 6.38 3.31 -1.62
C LYS A 103 4.96 3.83 -1.43
N VAL A 104 4.86 4.96 -0.74
CA VAL A 104 3.59 5.63 -0.48
C VAL A 104 3.65 7.11 -0.77
N SER A 105 2.50 7.68 -1.10
CA SER A 105 2.28 9.13 -1.07
C SER A 105 1.09 9.47 -0.20
N LEU A 106 1.16 10.64 0.44
CA LEU A 106 0.11 11.15 1.32
C LEU A 106 -0.30 12.53 0.81
N SER A 107 -1.59 12.72 0.55
CA SER A 107 -2.17 14.00 0.14
C SER A 107 -3.49 14.21 0.88
N GLY A 108 -3.46 15.04 1.92
CA GLY A 108 -4.59 15.22 2.82
C GLY A 108 -5.05 13.88 3.43
N ASN A 109 -6.32 13.55 3.22
CA ASN A 109 -6.92 12.29 3.70
C ASN A 109 -6.76 11.12 2.72
N LYS A 110 -5.87 11.21 1.71
CA LYS A 110 -5.61 10.14 0.75
C LYS A 110 -4.20 9.58 0.90
N LEU A 111 -4.12 8.28 1.17
CA LEU A 111 -2.89 7.50 1.21
C LEU A 111 -2.85 6.59 -0.02
N THR A 112 -1.80 6.71 -0.83
CA THR A 112 -1.64 5.93 -2.05
C THR A 112 -0.46 4.99 -1.91
N PHE A 113 -0.69 3.70 -2.11
CA PHE A 113 0.35 2.67 -2.21
C PHE A 113 0.63 2.39 -3.68
N ILE A 114 1.91 2.28 -4.01
CA ILE A 114 2.37 1.86 -5.33
C ILE A 114 3.16 0.58 -5.16
N ASP A 115 2.67 -0.49 -5.77
CA ASP A 115 3.28 -1.80 -5.71
C ASP A 115 3.26 -2.45 -7.11
N THR A 116 3.80 -3.66 -7.21
CA THR A 116 3.77 -4.46 -8.41
C THR A 116 3.34 -5.89 -8.12
N GLU A 117 2.42 -6.42 -8.91
CA GLU A 117 1.99 -7.81 -8.83
C GLU A 117 2.51 -8.60 -10.03
N ASN A 118 2.80 -9.89 -9.85
CA ASN A 118 3.17 -10.77 -10.95
C ASN A 118 1.94 -11.52 -11.46
N ILE A 119 1.50 -11.21 -12.67
CA ILE A 119 0.37 -11.86 -13.34
C ILE A 119 0.92 -12.57 -14.57
N ASP A 120 0.83 -13.90 -14.60
CA ASP A 120 1.30 -14.75 -15.69
C ASP A 120 2.75 -14.48 -16.12
N GLY A 121 3.64 -14.26 -15.15
CA GLY A 121 5.05 -13.96 -15.39
C GLY A 121 5.34 -12.49 -15.71
N ASN A 122 4.32 -11.65 -15.88
CA ASN A 122 4.47 -10.21 -16.11
C ASN A 122 4.30 -9.43 -14.83
N THR A 123 5.25 -8.54 -14.55
CA THR A 123 5.15 -7.60 -13.43
C THR A 123 4.29 -6.40 -13.84
N VAL A 124 3.16 -6.20 -13.17
CA VAL A 124 2.19 -5.16 -13.47
C VAL A 124 2.12 -4.16 -12.31
N PRO A 125 2.07 -2.85 -12.59
CA PRO A 125 1.92 -1.86 -11.53
C PRO A 125 0.50 -1.90 -10.97
N ILE A 126 0.41 -1.86 -9.65
CA ILE A 126 -0.83 -1.72 -8.90
C ILE A 126 -0.77 -0.46 -8.06
N THR A 127 -1.86 0.28 -8.07
CA THR A 127 -2.05 1.45 -7.22
C THR A 127 -3.27 1.24 -6.36
N MET A 128 -3.10 1.31 -5.04
CA MET A 128 -4.19 1.23 -4.08
C MET A 128 -4.32 2.58 -3.37
N VAL A 129 -5.52 3.13 -3.37
CA VAL A 129 -5.82 4.38 -2.68
C VAL A 129 -6.70 4.07 -1.48
N PHE A 130 -6.24 4.51 -0.31
CA PHE A 130 -6.99 4.45 0.93
C PHE A 130 -7.32 5.86 1.41
N VAL A 131 -8.47 6.02 2.05
CA VAL A 131 -8.93 7.29 2.60
C VAL A 131 -9.17 7.24 4.10
N LYS A 132 -8.67 8.25 4.80
CA LYS A 132 -8.97 8.46 6.22
C LYS A 132 -10.37 9.06 6.35
N ARG A 133 -11.24 8.41 7.12
CA ARG A 133 -12.64 8.82 7.36
C ARG A 133 -12.85 9.21 8.81
#